data_AF-A0A5P9PYE1-F1
#
_entry.id   AF-A0A5P9PYE1-F1
#
_cell.length_a   1.000
_cell.length_b   1.000
_cell.length_c   1.000
_cell.angle_alpha   90.00
_cell.angle_beta   90.00
_cell.angle_gamma   90.00
#
_symmetry.space_group_name_H-M   'P 1'
#
loop_
_entity.id
_entity.type
_entity.pdbx_description
1 polymer ?
#
loop_
_entity_poly.entity_id
_entity_poly.type
_entity_poly.pdbx_seq_one_letter_code
_entity_poly.pdbx_strand_id
1 'polypeptide(L)'
;MTSAERAEVVTPERTVVPERTPAITHRARAMLRAVQAGRAELTASCEPDLRVDGLHCSDQATSHELARAGLIRAAGPALPGSWVRAELTPAGLAALARPLQGYTARRLSVVPPLPNESAA
;
A
#
# COMPACT_ATOMS: atom_id res chain seq x y z
N MET A 1 -14.32 -55.39 4.79
CA MET A 1 -15.49 -55.25 3.90
C MET A 1 -16.28 -54.05 4.43
N THR A 2 -15.94 -52.84 4.02
CA THR A 2 -16.51 -52.08 2.87
C THR A 2 -17.65 -51.16 3.31
N SER A 3 -17.33 -49.87 3.30
CA SER A 3 -18.11 -48.69 2.88
C SER A 3 -19.62 -48.58 3.16
N ALA A 4 -19.97 -47.48 3.84
CA ALA A 4 -20.90 -46.44 3.39
C ALA A 4 -20.69 -45.21 4.31
N GLU A 5 -20.18 -44.06 3.84
CA GLU A 5 -20.87 -43.03 3.04
C GLU A 5 -22.07 -42.47 3.83
N ARG A 6 -22.23 -41.18 4.19
CA ARG A 6 -21.85 -39.91 3.57
C ARG A 6 -22.10 -38.82 4.64
N ALA A 7 -21.20 -37.86 4.80
CA ALA A 7 -21.56 -36.56 5.38
C ALA A 7 -20.74 -35.50 4.66
N GLU A 8 -21.38 -34.92 3.64
CA GLU A 8 -20.91 -33.72 2.96
C GLU A 8 -21.04 -32.57 3.95
N VAL A 9 -19.93 -32.23 4.59
CA VAL A 9 -19.85 -31.07 5.47
C VAL A 9 -19.83 -29.83 4.58
N VAL A 10 -21.03 -29.31 4.33
CA VAL A 10 -21.27 -27.95 3.88
C VAL A 10 -20.53 -27.02 4.84
N THR A 11 -19.40 -26.47 4.38
CA THR A 11 -18.66 -25.45 5.11
C THR A 11 -19.29 -24.10 4.77
N PRO A 12 -19.62 -23.26 5.75
CA PRO A 12 -20.45 -22.07 5.53
C PRO A 12 -19.79 -21.08 4.57
N GLU A 13 -20.63 -20.45 3.75
CA GLU A 13 -20.33 -19.25 2.97
C GLU A 13 -19.45 -18.31 3.78
N ARG A 14 -18.17 -18.28 3.39
CA ARG A 14 -17.20 -17.38 3.99
C ARG A 14 -17.60 -15.99 3.51
N THR A 15 -18.30 -15.22 4.34
CA THR A 15 -18.55 -13.81 4.11
C THR A 15 -17.20 -13.15 3.82
N VAL A 16 -16.93 -12.84 2.54
CA VAL A 16 -15.79 -12.03 2.15
C VAL A 16 -16.14 -10.62 2.59
N VAL A 17 -15.82 -10.29 3.84
CA VAL A 17 -15.68 -8.90 4.25
C VAL A 17 -14.65 -8.32 3.29
N PRO A 18 -14.96 -7.27 2.51
CA PRO A 18 -13.93 -6.62 1.71
C PRO A 18 -12.92 -6.08 2.70
N GLU A 19 -11.78 -6.77 2.82
CA GLU A 19 -10.68 -6.33 3.68
C GLU A 19 -10.34 -4.92 3.20
N ARG A 20 -10.58 -3.92 4.07
CA ARG A 20 -10.20 -2.53 3.81
C ARG A 20 -8.70 -2.54 3.59
N THR A 21 -8.30 -2.65 2.34
CA THR A 21 -6.89 -2.67 2.00
C THR A 21 -6.38 -1.30 2.40
N PRO A 22 -5.45 -1.21 3.37
CA PRO A 22 -5.04 0.07 3.89
C PRO A 22 -4.51 0.90 2.72
N ALA A 23 -5.12 2.07 2.53
CA ALA A 23 -4.75 3.01 1.49
C ALA A 23 -3.28 3.47 1.71
N ILE A 24 -2.60 4.03 0.71
CA ILE A 24 -1.18 4.42 0.86
C ILE A 24 -1.03 5.92 1.06
N THR A 25 -0.16 6.39 1.94
CA THR A 25 0.02 7.83 2.14
C THR A 25 0.53 8.51 0.86
N HIS A 26 0.33 9.83 0.75
CA HIS A 26 0.85 10.61 -0.38
C HIS A 26 2.38 10.48 -0.52
N ARG A 27 3.09 10.47 0.62
CA ARG A 27 4.54 10.34 0.67
C ARG A 27 5.00 8.96 0.18
N ALA A 28 4.39 7.89 0.71
CA ALA A 28 4.66 6.52 0.26
C ALA A 28 4.40 6.37 -1.25
N ARG A 29 3.30 6.94 -1.76
CA ARG A 29 3.00 6.92 -3.20
C ARG A 29 4.05 7.64 -4.03
N ALA A 30 4.54 8.79 -3.57
CA ALA A 30 5.59 9.54 -4.27
C ALA A 30 6.90 8.74 -4.36
N MET A 31 7.29 8.05 -3.28
CA MET A 31 8.46 7.17 -3.28
C MET A 31 8.28 5.98 -4.22
N LEU A 32 7.14 5.28 -4.17
CA LEU A 32 6.84 4.17 -5.07
C LEU A 32 6.88 4.60 -6.54
N ARG A 33 6.41 5.80 -6.87
CA ARG A 33 6.52 6.38 -8.22
C ARG A 33 7.97 6.66 -8.62
N ALA A 34 8.79 7.16 -7.71
CA ALA A 34 10.22 7.38 -7.98
C ALA A 34 10.95 6.06 -8.26
N VAL A 35 10.64 5.01 -7.50
CA VAL A 35 11.15 3.65 -7.72
C VAL A 35 10.67 3.11 -9.06
N GLN A 36 9.38 3.24 -9.40
CA GLN A 36 8.84 2.83 -10.70
C GLN A 36 9.53 3.55 -11.87
N ALA A 37 9.83 4.84 -11.70
CA ALA A 37 10.56 5.64 -12.68
C ALA A 37 12.06 5.29 -12.74
N GLY A 38 12.56 4.41 -11.87
CA GLY A 38 13.96 4.01 -11.86
C GLY A 38 14.92 5.07 -11.32
N ARG A 39 14.40 6.04 -10.57
CA ARG A 39 15.15 7.17 -10.01
C ARG A 39 15.64 6.93 -8.59
N ALA A 40 15.25 5.80 -8.00
CA ALA A 40 15.51 5.49 -6.61
C ALA A 40 16.54 4.38 -6.43
N GLU A 41 17.33 4.49 -5.38
CA GLU A 41 18.33 3.51 -4.96
C GLU A 41 18.18 3.23 -3.47
N LEU A 42 18.50 1.99 -3.08
CA LEU A 42 18.50 1.49 -1.72
C LEU A 42 19.91 1.11 -1.30
N THR A 43 20.24 1.25 -0.01
CA THR A 43 21.40 0.57 0.53
C THR A 43 21.11 -0.93 0.65
N ALA A 44 22.09 -1.78 0.34
CA ALA A 44 21.97 -3.21 0.59
C ALA A 44 22.14 -3.49 2.09
N SER A 45 21.03 -3.48 2.83
CA SER A 45 20.96 -3.66 4.29
C SER A 45 19.61 -4.25 4.70
N CYS A 46 19.50 -4.73 5.95
CA CYS A 46 18.23 -5.14 6.56
C CYS A 46 17.30 -3.95 6.86
N GLU A 47 17.89 -2.79 7.12
CA GLU A 47 17.21 -1.49 7.24
C GLU A 47 17.78 -0.55 6.17
N PRO A 48 17.24 -0.59 4.95
CA PRO A 48 17.85 0.10 3.83
C PRO A 48 17.45 1.57 3.78
N ASP A 49 18.42 2.46 3.64
CA ASP A 49 18.17 3.87 3.34
C ASP A 49 17.76 4.02 1.87
N LEU A 50 16.90 5.00 1.58
CA LEU A 50 16.46 5.34 0.23
C LEU A 50 17.06 6.66 -0.22
N ARG A 51 17.56 6.72 -1.45
CA ARG A 51 17.86 7.98 -2.14
C ARG A 51 17.10 8.07 -3.45
N VAL A 52 16.78 9.28 -3.87
CA VAL A 52 16.11 9.58 -5.13
C VAL A 52 16.93 10.64 -5.86
N ASP A 53 17.29 10.38 -7.11
CA ASP A 53 18.12 11.28 -7.93
C ASP A 53 19.45 11.66 -7.24
N GLY A 54 20.06 10.70 -6.52
CA GLY A 54 21.30 10.90 -5.77
C GLY A 54 21.15 11.61 -4.41
N LEU A 55 19.96 12.08 -4.05
CA LEU A 55 19.68 12.77 -2.78
C LEU A 55 19.02 11.84 -1.77
N HIS A 56 19.49 11.88 -0.52
CA HIS A 56 18.90 11.10 0.57
C HIS A 56 17.43 11.48 0.77
N CYS A 57 16.57 10.47 0.88
CA CYS A 57 15.17 10.70 1.17
C CYS A 57 15.03 11.16 2.63
N SER A 58 14.47 12.35 2.85
CA SER A 58 14.33 12.94 4.19
C SER A 58 13.31 12.21 5.09
N ASP A 59 12.53 11.29 4.53
CA ASP A 59 11.54 10.49 5.26
C ASP A 59 12.00 9.02 5.32
N GLN A 60 13.01 8.79 6.15
CA GLN A 60 13.62 7.48 6.36
C GLN A 60 12.62 6.48 6.93
N ALA A 61 11.73 6.92 7.84
CA ALA A 61 10.70 6.07 8.43
C ALA A 61 9.79 5.46 7.35
N THR A 62 9.27 6.28 6.42
CA THR A 62 8.46 5.76 5.31
C THR A 62 9.29 4.84 4.41
N SER A 63 10.55 5.16 4.16
CA SER A 63 11.44 4.33 3.32
C SER A 63 11.67 2.94 3.94
N HIS A 64 11.95 2.90 5.25
CA HIS A 64 12.11 1.66 6.02
C HIS A 64 10.81 0.85 6.05
N GLU A 65 9.67 1.51 6.25
CA GLU A 65 8.36 0.83 6.21
C GLU A 65 8.09 0.20 4.85
N LEU A 66 8.39 0.89 3.74
CA LEU A 66 8.21 0.34 2.38
C LEU A 66 9.09 -0.90 2.16
N ALA A 67 10.35 -0.86 2.61
CA ALA A 67 11.26 -1.99 2.50
C ALA A 67 10.83 -3.15 3.41
N ARG A 68 10.49 -2.89 4.67
CA ARG A 68 10.01 -3.88 5.64
C ARG A 68 8.69 -4.52 5.21
N ALA A 69 7.80 -3.76 4.59
CA ALA A 69 6.55 -4.26 4.01
C ALA A 69 6.76 -5.03 2.69
N GLY A 70 8.01 -5.14 2.21
CA GLY A 70 8.35 -5.85 0.98
C GLY A 70 7.77 -5.18 -0.27
N LEU A 71 7.48 -3.88 -0.24
CA LEU A 71 6.94 -3.13 -1.38
C LEU A 71 8.04 -2.71 -2.36
N ILE A 72 9.25 -2.54 -1.85
CA ILE A 72 10.45 -2.23 -2.62
C ILE A 72 11.57 -3.21 -2.27
N ARG A 73 12.49 -3.43 -3.19
CA ARG A 73 13.68 -4.26 -2.99
C ARG A 73 14.87 -3.74 -3.80
N ALA A 74 16.07 -4.22 -3.49
CA ALA A 74 17.22 -4.08 -4.36
C ALA A 74 17.02 -4.86 -5.67
N ALA A 75 17.48 -4.32 -6.80
CA ALA A 75 17.41 -4.95 -8.12
C ALA A 75 18.24 -6.24 -8.24
N GLY A 76 19.21 -6.45 -7.35
CA GLY A 76 20.05 -7.64 -7.36
C GLY A 76 20.95 -7.76 -6.14
N PRO A 77 21.78 -8.81 -6.09
CA PRO A 77 22.78 -8.98 -5.04
C PRO A 77 23.75 -7.81 -5.03
N ALA A 78 24.06 -7.30 -3.84
CA ALA A 78 25.02 -6.22 -3.67
C ALA A 78 25.80 -6.39 -2.38
N LEU A 79 26.96 -5.75 -2.32
CA LEU A 79 27.75 -5.72 -1.09
C LEU A 79 26.99 -4.95 0.00
N PRO A 80 27.03 -5.39 1.27
CA PRO A 80 26.41 -4.67 2.36
C PRO A 80 26.82 -3.19 2.38
N GLY A 81 25.84 -2.30 2.53
CA GLY A 81 26.05 -0.85 2.54
C GLY A 81 26.27 -0.21 1.16
N SER A 82 26.37 -0.99 0.07
CA SER A 82 26.41 -0.43 -1.28
C SER A 82 25.05 0.10 -1.71
N TRP A 83 25.05 1.17 -2.52
CA TRP A 83 23.85 1.70 -3.14
C TRP A 83 23.53 0.93 -4.42
N VAL A 84 22.28 0.47 -4.52
CA VAL A 84 21.78 -0.26 -5.68
C VAL A 84 20.42 0.23 -6.10
N ARG A 85 20.12 0.11 -7.39
CA ARG A 85 18.81 0.47 -7.94
C ARG A 85 17.69 -0.23 -7.17
N ALA A 86 16.69 0.55 -6.80
CA ALA A 86 15.48 0.05 -6.18
C ALA A 86 14.50 -0.42 -7.25
N GLU A 87 13.76 -1.49 -6.95
CA GLU A 87 12.69 -2.02 -7.77
C GLU A 87 11.40 -2.17 -6.97
N LEU A 88 10.26 -1.99 -7.64
CA LEU A 88 8.98 -2.37 -7.08
C LEU A 88 8.84 -3.88 -7.10
N THR A 89 8.37 -4.44 -5.98
CA THR A 89 7.87 -5.81 -5.96
C THR A 89 6.45 -5.85 -6.56
N PRO A 90 5.90 -7.04 -6.83
CA PRO A 90 4.49 -7.17 -7.20
C PRO A 90 3.54 -6.54 -6.16
N ALA A 91 3.87 -6.67 -4.86
CA ALA A 91 3.11 -6.03 -3.79
C ALA A 91 3.22 -4.50 -3.85
N GLY A 92 4.40 -3.95 -4.17
CA GLY A 92 4.61 -2.52 -4.38
C GLY A 92 3.80 -1.96 -5.55
N LEU A 93 3.75 -2.68 -6.67
CA LEU A 93 2.91 -2.32 -7.82
C LEU A 93 1.42 -2.32 -7.46
N ALA A 94 0.96 -3.34 -6.74
CA ALA A 94 -0.42 -3.40 -6.26
C ALA A 94 -0.74 -2.27 -5.27
N ALA A 95 0.20 -1.93 -4.37
CA ALA A 95 0.05 -0.81 -3.44
C ALA A 95 -0.04 0.53 -4.18
N LEU A 96 0.75 0.73 -5.23
CA LEU A 96 0.72 1.95 -6.06
C LEU A 96 -0.63 2.17 -6.76
N ALA A 97 -1.36 1.09 -7.08
CA ALA A 97 -2.70 1.13 -7.66
C ALA A 97 -3.80 1.47 -6.62
N ARG A 98 -3.52 1.36 -5.32
CA ARG A 98 -4.51 1.66 -4.27
C ARG A 98 -4.82 3.16 -4.20
N PRO A 99 -6.01 3.53 -3.69
CA PRO A 99 -6.30 4.91 -3.35
C PRO A 99 -5.32 5.44 -2.28
N LEU A 100 -5.18 6.76 -2.25
CA LEU A 100 -4.36 7.44 -1.25
C LEU A 100 -5.05 7.42 0.12
N GLN A 101 -4.28 7.21 1.18
CA GLN A 101 -4.67 7.52 2.55
C GLN A 101 -4.82 9.03 2.63
N GLY A 102 -6.07 9.48 2.65
CA GLY A 102 -6.43 10.87 2.85
C GLY A 102 -7.58 10.94 3.84
N TYR A 103 -7.57 11.99 4.67
CA TYR A 103 -8.76 12.42 5.37
C TYR A 103 -9.82 12.67 4.30
N THR A 104 -10.93 11.92 4.32
CA THR A 104 -12.05 12.26 3.46
C THR A 104 -12.40 13.70 3.83
N ALA A 105 -12.17 14.67 2.94
CA ALA A 105 -12.90 15.92 3.04
C ALA A 105 -14.36 15.48 3.00
N ARG A 106 -14.99 15.42 4.19
CA ARG A 106 -16.37 14.98 4.36
C ARG A 106 -17.11 15.77 3.30
N ARG A 107 -17.66 15.08 2.30
CA ARG A 107 -18.54 15.72 1.32
C ARG A 107 -19.52 16.50 2.18
N LEU A 108 -19.42 17.84 2.18
CA LEU A 108 -20.40 18.66 2.85
C LEU A 108 -21.68 18.35 2.09
N SER A 109 -22.48 17.44 2.64
CA SER A 109 -23.85 17.24 2.21
C SER A 109 -24.48 18.61 2.39
N VAL A 110 -24.74 19.29 1.28
CA VAL A 110 -25.67 20.42 1.27
C VAL A 110 -26.95 19.86 1.86
N VAL A 111 -27.23 20.22 3.12
CA VAL A 111 -28.52 19.93 3.74
C VAL A 111 -29.53 20.72 2.91
N PRO A 112 -30.50 20.09 2.24
CA PRO A 112 -31.55 20.84 1.57
C PRO A 112 -32.24 21.72 2.62
N PRO A 113 -32.56 22.98 2.31
CA PRO A 113 -33.24 23.85 3.27
C PRO A 113 -34.54 23.16 3.72
N LEU A 114 -34.76 23.13 5.04
CA LEU A 114 -36.03 22.66 5.60
C LEU A 114 -37.16 23.51 4.96
N PRO A 115 -38.29 22.90 4.57
CA PRO A 115 -39.43 23.66 4.12
C PRO A 115 -39.82 24.63 5.23
N ASN A 116 -39.99 25.89 4.86
CA ASN A 116 -40.53 26.91 5.74
C ASN A 116 -41.92 26.48 6.21
N GLU A 117 -42.06 26.21 7.50
CA GLU A 117 -43.37 26.16 8.15
C GLU A 117 -43.94 27.58 8.22
N SER A 118 -44.44 28.04 7.08
CA SER A 118 -45.30 29.22 6.96
C SER A 118 -46.09 29.10 5.67
N ALA A 119 -47.07 28.20 5.68
CA ALA A 119 -48.27 28.34 4.87
C ALA A 119 -49.41 27.52 5.50
N ALA A 120 -50.36 28.28 6.06
CA ALA A 120 -51.73 27.94 6.47
C ALA A 120 -51.93 27.30 7.85
#